data_AF-A0A8J4XF93-F1
#
_entry.id   AF-A0A8J4XF93-F1
#
_cell.length_a   1.000
_cell.length_b   1.000
_cell.length_c   1.000
_cell.angle_alpha   90.00
_cell.angle_beta   90.00
_cell.angle_gamma   90.00
#
_symmetry.space_group_name_H-M   'P 1'
#
loop_
_entity.id
_entity.type
_entity.pdbx_description
1 polymer ?
#
loop_
_entity_poly.entity_id
_entity_poly.type
_entity_poly.pdbx_seq_one_letter_code
_entity_poly.pdbx_strand_id
1 'polypeptide(L)'
;MNTDRFSVSAEEYLAESSALFYLNDAVTQLLQHRDEFIQFGIVRYFAEYFTSVKNGNHVLFREFSYVKGTAHNRASFIHIFWKCFRQIGKNRDLLTMTEYTSLLQLLCPDFPVEIVQNTAKIVLMEDATDCPMSLSDFIYAFQIQFYYEELLESVLVIYEDLLEGKNPNTVIVPTSTSAETISSEETDTQEGVESSVLLECIEGLCERFKHKHPPLSAIKEVLESSTRISYYGFLMALAKHEGISQGIGALPNRSDLLIDPEMDQELERL
;
A
#
# COMPACT_ATOMS: atom_id res chain seq x y z
N MET A 1 -18.47 24.70 -1.97
CA MET A 1 -19.05 23.49 -2.59
C MET A 1 -18.40 23.33 -3.95
N ASN A 2 -17.66 22.23 -4.19
CA ASN A 2 -16.96 22.04 -5.46
C ASN A 2 -17.97 21.81 -6.60
N THR A 3 -17.97 22.71 -7.58
CA THR A 3 -18.87 22.73 -8.75
C THR A 3 -18.60 21.61 -9.75
N ASP A 4 -17.40 21.01 -9.70
CA ASP A 4 -17.00 19.87 -10.54
C ASP A 4 -17.67 18.54 -10.15
N ARG A 5 -18.37 18.47 -9.00
CA ARG A 5 -19.07 17.23 -8.61
C ARG A 5 -20.29 16.91 -9.47
N PHE A 6 -20.75 17.85 -10.28
CA PHE A 6 -21.89 17.68 -11.19
C PHE A 6 -21.47 17.44 -12.65
N SER A 7 -20.17 17.43 -12.97
CA SER A 7 -19.66 17.13 -14.31
C SER A 7 -19.39 15.63 -14.54
N VAL A 8 -19.34 14.85 -13.46
CA VAL A 8 -19.08 13.42 -13.45
C VAL A 8 -20.40 12.64 -13.51
N SER A 9 -20.46 11.56 -14.27
CA SER A 9 -21.67 10.74 -14.34
C SER A 9 -21.98 10.10 -12.96
N ALA A 10 -23.25 9.77 -12.70
CA ALA A 10 -23.62 9.09 -11.46
C ALA A 10 -22.86 7.77 -11.26
N GLU A 11 -22.60 7.05 -12.35
CA GLU A 11 -21.85 5.78 -12.34
C GLU A 11 -20.38 6.00 -11.97
N GLU A 12 -19.71 6.99 -12.57
CA GLU A 12 -18.34 7.35 -12.23
C GLU A 12 -18.22 7.86 -10.79
N TYR A 13 -19.16 8.70 -10.34
CA TYR A 13 -19.17 9.18 -8.96
C TYR A 13 -19.29 8.03 -7.95
N LEU A 14 -20.16 7.05 -8.20
CA LEU A 14 -20.32 5.88 -7.33
C LEU A 14 -19.10 4.96 -7.37
N ALA A 15 -18.46 4.82 -8.55
CA ALA A 15 -17.23 4.06 -8.70
C ALA A 15 -16.05 4.70 -7.96
N GLU A 16 -15.90 6.03 -8.02
CA GLU A 16 -14.83 6.76 -7.35
C GLU A 16 -15.04 6.86 -5.84
N SER A 17 -16.27 7.14 -5.39
CA SER A 17 -16.57 7.34 -3.97
C SER A 17 -16.62 6.05 -3.15
N SER A 18 -16.68 4.88 -3.80
CA SER A 18 -16.96 3.60 -3.16
C SER A 18 -18.25 3.61 -2.32
N ALA A 19 -19.18 4.54 -2.57
CA ALA A 19 -20.38 4.72 -1.74
C ALA A 19 -21.26 3.46 -1.73
N LEU A 20 -21.33 2.74 -2.85
CA LEU A 20 -22.07 1.47 -2.94
C LEU A 20 -21.46 0.37 -2.08
N PHE A 21 -20.13 0.33 -1.94
CA PHE A 21 -19.43 -0.63 -1.08
C PHE A 21 -19.86 -0.44 0.38
N TYR A 22 -19.82 0.80 0.86
CA TYR A 22 -20.21 1.14 2.24
C TYR A 22 -21.71 0.97 2.49
N LEU A 23 -22.55 1.32 1.52
CA LEU A 23 -23.99 1.13 1.65
C LEU A 23 -24.35 -0.36 1.71
N ASN A 24 -23.71 -1.20 0.88
CA ASN A 24 -23.93 -2.64 0.89
C ASN A 24 -23.51 -3.24 2.23
N ASP A 25 -22.34 -2.87 2.74
CA ASP A 25 -21.85 -3.33 4.02
C ASP A 25 -22.77 -2.90 5.19
N ALA A 26 -23.17 -1.63 5.24
CA ALA A 26 -24.09 -1.13 6.26
C ALA A 26 -25.44 -1.85 6.23
N VAL A 27 -26.02 -2.08 5.05
CA VAL A 27 -27.27 -2.83 4.92
C VAL A 27 -27.08 -4.29 5.34
N THR A 28 -25.97 -4.92 4.97
CA THR A 28 -25.68 -6.31 5.35
C THR A 28 -25.59 -6.47 6.87
N GLN A 29 -24.86 -5.59 7.54
CA GLN A 29 -24.75 -5.57 9.00
C GLN A 29 -26.11 -5.31 9.68
N LEU A 30 -26.89 -4.35 9.14
CA LEU A 30 -28.23 -4.06 9.64
C LEU A 30 -29.15 -5.29 9.57
N LEU A 31 -29.04 -6.08 8.49
CA LEU A 31 -29.84 -7.29 8.32
C LEU A 31 -29.38 -8.44 9.23
N GLN A 32 -28.07 -8.53 9.49
CA GLN A 32 -27.50 -9.55 10.40
C GLN A 32 -27.88 -9.30 11.87
N HIS A 33 -27.91 -8.04 12.30
CA HIS A 33 -28.16 -7.65 13.70
C HIS A 33 -29.47 -6.86 13.86
N ARG A 34 -30.49 -7.26 13.10
CA ARG A 34 -31.76 -6.53 12.95
C ARG A 34 -32.42 -6.21 14.30
N ASP A 35 -32.43 -7.16 15.22
CA ASP A 35 -33.13 -7.02 16.51
C ASP A 35 -32.47 -5.98 17.44
N GLU A 36 -31.16 -5.79 17.31
CA GLU A 36 -30.41 -4.77 18.05
C GLU A 36 -30.71 -3.38 17.47
N PHE A 37 -30.59 -3.21 16.15
CA PHE A 37 -30.70 -1.89 15.52
C PHE A 37 -32.12 -1.35 15.39
N ILE A 38 -33.15 -2.21 15.37
CA ILE A 38 -34.55 -1.76 15.42
C ILE A 38 -34.84 -1.03 16.74
N GLN A 39 -34.18 -1.39 17.85
CA GLN A 39 -34.37 -0.72 19.14
C GLN A 39 -33.72 0.66 19.19
N PHE A 40 -32.54 0.83 18.56
CA PHE A 40 -31.79 2.10 18.56
C PHE A 40 -32.17 3.05 17.42
N GLY A 41 -32.88 2.56 16.40
CA GLY A 41 -33.38 3.32 15.27
C GLY A 41 -32.44 3.29 14.06
N ILE A 42 -32.99 2.88 12.92
CA ILE A 42 -32.26 2.67 11.66
C ILE A 42 -31.53 3.94 11.19
N VAL A 43 -32.16 5.11 11.34
CA VAL A 43 -31.57 6.40 10.95
C VAL A 43 -30.29 6.69 11.74
N ARG A 44 -30.32 6.41 13.05
CA ARG A 44 -29.16 6.60 13.93
C ARG A 44 -28.04 5.64 13.57
N TYR A 45 -28.37 4.37 13.31
CA TYR A 45 -27.41 3.37 12.85
C TYR A 45 -26.63 3.84 11.60
N PHE A 46 -27.34 4.25 10.54
CA PHE A 46 -26.66 4.74 9.33
C PHE A 46 -25.82 6.00 9.59
N ALA A 47 -26.32 6.92 10.42
CA ALA A 47 -25.57 8.12 10.77
C ALA A 47 -24.25 7.78 11.50
N GLU A 48 -24.30 6.86 12.47
CA GLU A 48 -23.12 6.39 13.21
C GLU A 48 -22.16 5.61 12.31
N TYR A 49 -22.67 4.72 11.44
CA TYR A 49 -21.86 3.98 10.48
C TYR A 49 -21.10 4.91 9.53
N PHE A 50 -21.78 5.84 8.85
CA PHE A 50 -21.12 6.74 7.92
C PHE A 50 -20.24 7.79 8.62
N THR A 51 -20.53 8.12 9.89
CA THR A 51 -19.61 8.91 10.72
C THR A 51 -18.34 8.11 11.02
N SER A 52 -18.46 6.81 11.32
CA SER A 52 -17.32 5.91 11.50
C SER A 52 -16.49 5.81 10.22
N VAL A 53 -17.13 5.63 9.07
CA VAL A 53 -16.45 5.62 7.74
C VAL A 53 -15.71 6.93 7.50
N LYS A 54 -16.39 8.07 7.68
CA LYS A 54 -15.78 9.39 7.49
C LYS A 54 -14.55 9.59 8.38
N ASN A 55 -14.59 9.08 9.61
CA ASN A 55 -13.50 9.22 10.59
C ASN A 55 -12.44 8.12 10.47
N GLY A 56 -12.63 7.12 9.59
CA GLY A 56 -11.69 6.01 9.39
C GLY A 56 -11.78 4.88 10.42
N ASN A 57 -12.72 4.90 11.36
CA ASN A 57 -12.81 3.92 12.46
C ASN A 57 -13.49 2.60 12.06
N HIS A 58 -14.13 2.57 10.89
CA HIS A 58 -14.94 1.45 10.38
C HIS A 58 -14.13 0.20 10.00
N VAL A 59 -12.80 0.25 10.05
CA VAL A 59 -11.90 -0.87 9.69
C VAL A 59 -11.44 -1.72 10.87
N LEU A 60 -11.70 -1.29 12.11
CA LEU A 60 -11.32 -2.02 13.32
C LEU A 60 -12.11 -3.33 13.46
N PHE A 61 -11.41 -4.42 13.74
CA PHE A 61 -11.96 -5.76 13.95
C PHE A 61 -12.78 -6.28 12.77
N ARG A 62 -12.42 -5.85 11.56
CA ARG A 62 -13.01 -6.31 10.31
C ARG A 62 -12.14 -7.39 9.70
N GLU A 63 -12.77 -8.20 8.84
CA GLU A 63 -12.05 -9.16 7.99
C GLU A 63 -11.14 -8.42 7.00
N PHE A 64 -10.03 -9.06 6.64
CA PHE A 64 -9.02 -8.51 5.74
C PHE A 64 -9.61 -8.14 4.37
N SER A 65 -10.57 -8.93 3.88
CA SER A 65 -11.28 -8.68 2.63
C SER A 65 -11.95 -7.28 2.61
N TYR A 66 -12.53 -6.87 3.74
CA TYR A 66 -13.13 -5.56 3.91
C TYR A 66 -12.06 -4.48 4.04
N VAL A 67 -11.02 -4.72 4.84
CA VAL A 67 -9.92 -3.77 5.08
C VAL A 67 -9.18 -3.43 3.78
N LYS A 68 -8.94 -4.42 2.90
CA LYS A 68 -8.34 -4.25 1.57
C LYS A 68 -9.31 -3.67 0.53
N GLY A 69 -10.61 -3.69 0.79
CA GLY A 69 -11.66 -3.50 -0.23
C GLY A 69 -11.72 -2.14 -0.92
N THR A 70 -11.27 -1.06 -0.27
CA THR A 70 -11.25 0.28 -0.87
C THR A 70 -9.97 1.03 -0.52
N ALA A 71 -9.60 2.02 -1.33
CA ALA A 71 -8.46 2.90 -1.03
C ALA A 71 -8.62 3.62 0.32
N HIS A 72 -9.84 4.07 0.63
CA HIS A 72 -10.14 4.71 1.93
C HIS A 72 -10.01 3.73 3.10
N ASN A 73 -10.42 2.46 2.94
CA ASN A 73 -10.24 1.45 3.98
C ASN A 73 -8.75 1.18 4.23
N ARG A 74 -7.95 1.03 3.17
CA ARG A 74 -6.49 0.82 3.28
C ARG A 74 -5.83 1.98 4.02
N ALA A 75 -6.10 3.22 3.60
CA ALA A 75 -5.56 4.42 4.25
C ALA A 75 -6.00 4.52 5.73
N SER A 76 -7.28 4.26 6.01
CA SER A 76 -7.82 4.28 7.37
C SER A 76 -7.15 3.24 8.26
N PHE A 77 -6.91 2.03 7.73
CA PHE A 77 -6.25 0.96 8.48
C PHE A 77 -4.79 1.27 8.79
N ILE A 78 -4.05 1.79 7.82
CA ILE A 78 -2.67 2.27 8.01
C ILE A 78 -2.63 3.36 9.11
N HIS A 79 -3.57 4.31 9.05
CA HIS A 79 -3.68 5.38 10.03
C HIS A 79 -4.00 4.86 11.44
N ILE A 80 -4.93 3.92 11.57
CA ILE A 80 -5.28 3.32 12.87
C ILE A 80 -4.13 2.49 13.43
N PHE A 81 -3.47 1.70 12.59
CA PHE A 81 -2.28 0.96 12.99
C PHE A 81 -1.19 1.90 13.54
N TRP A 82 -0.92 3.00 12.83
CA TRP A 82 -0.04 4.06 13.33
C TRP A 82 -0.51 4.60 14.68
N LYS A 83 -1.78 5.00 14.77
CA LYS A 83 -2.37 5.63 15.96
C LYS A 83 -2.22 4.77 17.21
N CYS A 84 -2.56 3.49 17.11
CA CYS A 84 -2.42 2.50 18.19
C CYS A 84 -0.94 2.18 18.49
N PHE A 85 -0.15 2.02 17.43
CA PHE A 85 1.25 1.61 17.34
C PHE A 85 2.33 2.60 17.81
N ARG A 86 2.08 3.92 17.65
CA ARG A 86 3.17 4.93 17.61
C ARG A 86 4.07 4.98 18.84
N GLN A 87 3.55 4.59 20.01
CA GLN A 87 4.29 4.64 21.26
C GLN A 87 5.50 3.70 21.27
N ILE A 88 5.43 2.59 20.52
CA ILE A 88 6.55 1.67 20.30
C ILE A 88 7.72 2.41 19.62
N GLY A 89 7.41 3.20 18.59
CA GLY A 89 8.40 4.05 17.91
C GLY A 89 9.00 5.13 18.80
N LYS A 90 8.19 5.74 19.68
CA LYS A 90 8.68 6.72 20.67
C LYS A 90 9.66 6.11 21.67
N ASN A 91 9.39 4.90 22.13
CA ASN A 91 10.25 4.15 23.03
C ASN A 91 11.52 3.64 22.33
N ARG A 92 11.59 3.76 21.00
CA ARG A 92 12.67 3.25 20.14
C ARG A 92 12.78 1.72 20.18
N ASP A 93 11.68 1.06 20.48
CA ASP A 93 11.59 -0.40 20.40
C ASP A 93 11.64 -0.81 18.93
N LEU A 94 12.45 -1.83 18.65
CA LEU A 94 12.52 -2.46 17.34
C LEU A 94 11.75 -3.78 17.40
N LEU A 95 10.94 -4.04 16.39
CA LEU A 95 10.10 -5.24 16.34
C LEU A 95 10.46 -6.11 15.15
N THR A 96 10.37 -7.42 15.36
CA THR A 96 10.47 -8.44 14.32
C THR A 96 9.22 -8.48 13.45
N MET A 97 9.31 -9.13 12.28
CA MET A 97 8.17 -9.37 11.40
C MET A 97 6.99 -10.06 12.12
N THR A 98 7.29 -11.03 13.00
CA THR A 98 6.27 -11.78 13.76
C THR A 98 5.53 -10.89 14.76
N GLU A 99 6.24 -9.97 15.41
CA GLU A 99 5.63 -9.01 16.33
C GLU A 99 4.73 -8.03 15.58
N TYR A 100 5.19 -7.49 14.45
CA TYR A 100 4.34 -6.65 13.59
C TYR A 100 3.10 -7.38 13.06
N THR A 101 3.25 -8.65 12.69
CA THR A 101 2.11 -9.50 12.30
C THR A 101 1.11 -9.61 13.43
N SER A 102 1.59 -9.85 14.66
CA SER A 102 0.73 -9.93 15.85
C SER A 102 -0.01 -8.62 16.11
N LEU A 103 0.66 -7.47 15.98
CA LEU A 103 0.03 -6.16 16.17
C LEU A 103 -1.05 -5.87 15.11
N LEU A 104 -0.79 -6.22 13.85
CA LEU A 104 -1.79 -6.09 12.77
C LEU A 104 -2.99 -7.02 13.03
N GLN A 105 -2.75 -8.23 13.52
CA GLN A 105 -3.79 -9.20 13.86
C GLN A 105 -4.64 -8.81 15.06
N LEU A 106 -4.15 -7.95 15.96
CA LEU A 106 -4.99 -7.34 16.99
C LEU A 106 -6.09 -6.44 16.41
N LEU A 107 -5.85 -5.84 15.24
CA LEU A 107 -6.79 -4.93 14.58
C LEU A 107 -7.61 -5.63 13.49
N CYS A 108 -7.04 -6.65 12.83
CA CYS A 108 -7.64 -7.43 11.73
C CYS A 108 -7.28 -8.91 11.94
N PRO A 109 -8.15 -9.73 12.55
CA PRO A 109 -7.78 -11.07 13.02
C PRO A 109 -7.23 -12.02 11.95
N ASP A 110 -7.67 -11.87 10.71
CA ASP A 110 -7.26 -12.65 9.53
C ASP A 110 -6.23 -11.91 8.65
N PHE A 111 -5.48 -10.94 9.21
CA PHE A 111 -4.48 -10.20 8.45
C PHE A 111 -3.39 -11.15 7.88
N PRO A 112 -3.12 -11.09 6.55
CA PRO A 112 -2.21 -12.01 5.88
C PRO A 112 -0.75 -11.75 6.26
N VAL A 113 -0.01 -12.82 6.54
CA VAL A 113 1.41 -12.74 6.92
C VAL A 113 2.27 -12.32 5.72
N GLU A 114 1.85 -12.64 4.50
CA GLU A 114 2.55 -12.39 3.25
C GLU A 114 2.78 -10.89 3.03
N ILE A 115 1.81 -10.05 3.42
CA ILE A 115 1.95 -8.58 3.31
C ILE A 115 3.01 -8.06 4.28
N VAL A 116 3.06 -8.62 5.49
CA VAL A 116 4.07 -8.25 6.50
C VAL A 116 5.46 -8.73 6.08
N GLN A 117 5.55 -9.93 5.52
CA GLN A 117 6.78 -10.47 4.94
C GLN A 117 7.30 -9.57 3.79
N ASN A 118 6.44 -9.22 2.84
CA ASN A 118 6.82 -8.33 1.74
C ASN A 118 7.24 -6.96 2.25
N THR A 119 6.56 -6.43 3.27
CA THR A 119 6.95 -5.19 3.95
C THR A 119 8.35 -5.30 4.56
N ALA A 120 8.64 -6.39 5.26
CA ALA A 120 9.95 -6.61 5.88
C ALA A 120 11.07 -6.66 4.82
N LYS A 121 10.82 -7.31 3.68
CA LYS A 121 11.78 -7.35 2.55
C LYS A 121 12.07 -5.96 1.98
N ILE A 122 11.07 -5.08 1.93
CA ILE A 122 11.28 -3.68 1.54
C ILE A 122 12.24 -2.99 2.51
N VAL A 123 12.04 -3.15 3.82
CA VAL A 123 12.82 -2.46 4.84
C VAL A 123 14.25 -3.01 4.94
N LEU A 124 14.39 -4.33 4.93
CA LEU A 124 15.65 -5.01 5.21
C LEU A 124 16.51 -5.20 3.95
N MET A 125 15.90 -5.09 2.76
CA MET A 125 16.57 -5.30 1.47
C MET A 125 17.28 -6.67 1.36
N GLU A 126 16.89 -7.62 2.21
CA GLU A 126 17.43 -8.97 2.35
C GLU A 126 16.29 -9.93 2.69
N ASP A 127 16.47 -11.22 2.43
CA ASP A 127 15.53 -12.28 2.87
C ASP A 127 15.64 -12.59 4.38
N ALA A 128 16.33 -11.75 5.16
CA ALA A 128 16.56 -11.93 6.60
C ALA A 128 15.32 -11.51 7.42
N THR A 129 14.29 -12.37 7.50
CA THR A 129 13.01 -12.06 8.15
C THR A 129 13.06 -11.82 9.67
N ASP A 130 14.18 -12.15 10.32
CA ASP A 130 14.34 -12.09 11.79
C ASP A 130 15.02 -10.80 12.28
N CYS A 131 15.42 -9.90 11.38
CA CYS A 131 16.02 -8.63 11.78
C CYS A 131 14.94 -7.67 12.31
N PRO A 132 15.12 -7.08 13.50
CA PRO A 132 14.14 -6.17 14.05
C PRO A 132 14.17 -4.81 13.32
N MET A 133 13.00 -4.24 13.07
CA MET A 133 12.80 -3.01 12.30
C MET A 133 12.21 -1.92 13.18
N SER A 134 12.48 -0.66 12.83
CA SER A 134 11.84 0.48 13.49
C SER A 134 10.41 0.65 13.01
N LEU A 135 9.53 1.19 13.87
CA LEU A 135 8.15 1.50 13.46
C LEU A 135 8.11 2.46 12.27
N SER A 136 9.04 3.43 12.22
CA SER A 136 9.13 4.40 11.12
C SER A 136 9.40 3.69 9.80
N ASP A 137 10.42 2.84 9.74
CA ASP A 137 10.76 2.17 8.48
C ASP A 137 9.67 1.17 8.07
N PHE A 138 9.16 0.41 9.04
CA PHE A 138 8.07 -0.54 8.81
C PHE A 138 6.82 0.16 8.27
N ILE A 139 6.36 1.25 8.88
CA ILE A 139 5.05 1.80 8.57
C ILE A 139 4.97 2.48 7.21
N TYR A 140 6.06 3.11 6.76
CA TYR A 140 6.12 3.69 5.41
C TYR A 140 6.29 2.60 4.34
N ALA A 141 7.08 1.55 4.61
CA ALA A 141 7.14 0.40 3.72
C ALA A 141 5.79 -0.31 3.64
N PHE A 142 5.12 -0.50 4.78
CA PHE A 142 3.80 -1.10 4.89
C PHE A 142 2.76 -0.29 4.13
N GLN A 143 2.80 1.03 4.24
CA GLN A 143 1.91 1.93 3.52
C GLN A 143 2.00 1.69 2.01
N ILE A 144 3.21 1.60 1.44
CA ILE A 144 3.39 1.34 0.01
C ILE A 144 2.96 -0.08 -0.36
N GLN A 145 3.44 -1.08 0.39
CA GLN A 145 3.15 -2.49 0.14
C GLN A 145 1.65 -2.80 0.18
N PHE A 146 0.93 -2.23 1.14
CA PHE A 146 -0.47 -2.52 1.35
C PHE A 146 -1.39 -1.64 0.50
N TYR A 147 -1.06 -0.36 0.32
CA TYR A 147 -1.94 0.55 -0.42
C TYR A 147 -1.90 0.30 -1.93
N TYR A 148 -0.71 0.05 -2.49
CA TYR A 148 -0.47 -0.14 -3.93
C TYR A 148 -0.20 -1.59 -4.32
N GLU A 149 -0.58 -2.57 -3.50
CA GLU A 149 -0.29 -4.00 -3.66
C GLU A 149 -0.42 -4.49 -5.11
N GLU A 150 -1.56 -4.23 -5.77
CA GLU A 150 -1.82 -4.73 -7.13
C GLU A 150 -0.89 -4.12 -8.20
N LEU A 151 -0.48 -2.86 -8.00
CA LEU A 151 0.51 -2.22 -8.86
C LEU A 151 1.87 -2.87 -8.65
N LEU A 152 2.28 -3.07 -7.38
CA LEU A 152 3.59 -3.62 -7.06
C LEU A 152 3.74 -5.06 -7.57
N GLU A 153 2.70 -5.89 -7.45
CA GLU A 153 2.66 -7.24 -8.04
C GLU A 153 2.90 -7.18 -9.56
N SER A 154 2.25 -6.23 -10.24
CA SER A 154 2.42 -6.05 -11.69
C SER A 154 3.82 -5.55 -12.07
N VAL A 155 4.39 -4.65 -11.25
CA VAL A 155 5.75 -4.14 -11.46
C VAL A 155 6.80 -5.23 -11.20
N LEU A 156 6.57 -6.12 -10.22
CA LEU A 156 7.45 -7.25 -9.96
C LEU A 156 7.56 -8.17 -11.18
N VAL A 157 6.43 -8.52 -11.81
CA VAL A 157 6.42 -9.34 -13.04
C VAL A 157 7.22 -8.67 -14.15
N ILE A 158 7.02 -7.37 -14.36
CA ILE A 158 7.79 -6.60 -15.35
C ILE A 158 9.29 -6.63 -15.02
N TYR A 159 9.64 -6.44 -13.74
CA TYR A 159 11.02 -6.43 -13.29
C TYR A 159 11.70 -7.79 -13.52
N GLU A 160 11.02 -8.90 -13.21
CA GLU A 160 11.51 -10.26 -13.46
C GLU A 160 11.68 -10.53 -14.97
N ASP A 161 10.72 -10.12 -15.81
CA ASP A 161 10.84 -10.24 -17.26
C ASP A 161 12.03 -9.45 -17.82
N LEU A 162 12.29 -8.25 -17.28
CA LEU A 162 13.45 -7.44 -17.67
C LEU A 162 14.78 -8.07 -17.22
N LEU A 163 14.83 -8.72 -16.06
CA LEU A 163 16.00 -9.50 -15.63
C LEU A 163 16.25 -10.71 -16.54
N GLU A 164 15.20 -11.34 -17.06
CA GLU A 164 15.29 -12.42 -18.06
C GLU A 164 15.62 -11.91 -19.48
N GLY A 165 15.77 -10.60 -19.67
CA GLY A 165 16.12 -9.99 -20.96
C GLY A 165 14.93 -9.82 -21.92
N LYS A 166 13.69 -9.98 -21.46
CA LYS A 166 12.47 -9.72 -22.24
C LYS A 166 12.19 -8.20 -22.27
N ASN A 167 12.90 -7.49 -23.14
CA ASN A 167 12.66 -6.07 -23.37
C ASN A 167 11.51 -5.88 -24.39
N PRO A 168 10.59 -4.91 -24.20
CA PRO A 168 9.60 -4.54 -25.21
C PRO A 168 10.21 -4.17 -26.59
N ASN A 169 11.48 -3.77 -26.61
CA ASN A 169 12.23 -3.46 -27.84
C ASN A 169 12.97 -4.67 -28.45
N THR A 170 12.82 -5.88 -27.89
CA THR A 170 13.47 -7.08 -28.44
C THR A 170 12.77 -7.51 -29.72
N VAL A 171 13.35 -7.15 -30.87
CA VAL A 171 12.94 -7.66 -32.18
C VAL A 171 13.29 -9.15 -32.25
N ILE A 172 12.29 -10.02 -32.15
CA ILE A 172 12.46 -11.46 -32.40
C ILE A 172 12.64 -11.64 -33.91
N VAL A 173 13.88 -11.65 -34.36
CA VAL A 173 14.20 -12.01 -35.75
C VAL A 173 14.05 -13.52 -35.89
N PRO A 174 13.22 -14.04 -36.80
CA PRO A 174 13.11 -15.47 -37.05
C PRO A 174 14.36 -15.93 -37.81
N THR A 175 15.44 -16.24 -37.09
CA THR A 175 16.60 -16.89 -37.70
C THR A 175 16.38 -18.40 -37.70
N SER A 176 16.04 -18.93 -38.86
CA SER A 176 15.96 -20.36 -39.14
C SER A 176 17.29 -21.06 -38.85
N THR A 177 17.25 -22.04 -37.94
CA THR A 177 18.16 -23.21 -37.80
C THR A 177 19.62 -23.01 -38.18
N SER A 178 20.48 -22.90 -37.16
CA SER A 178 21.70 -23.72 -37.02
C SER A 178 22.21 -23.57 -35.59
N ALA A 179 22.41 -24.71 -34.92
CA ALA A 179 22.93 -24.79 -33.58
C ALA A 179 24.40 -24.32 -33.55
N GLU A 180 24.65 -23.17 -32.94
CA GLU A 180 25.93 -22.89 -32.30
C GLU A 180 25.61 -22.35 -30.91
N THR A 181 26.00 -23.14 -29.90
CA THR A 181 26.04 -22.77 -28.50
C THR A 181 27.00 -21.60 -28.37
N ILE A 182 26.49 -20.38 -28.55
CA ILE A 182 27.20 -19.19 -28.10
C ILE A 182 27.16 -19.28 -26.58
N SER A 183 28.31 -19.65 -26.02
CA SER A 183 28.67 -19.46 -24.64
C SER A 183 28.15 -18.09 -24.21
N SER A 184 27.17 -18.10 -23.31
CA SER A 184 26.82 -16.96 -22.49
C SER A 184 28.09 -16.56 -21.77
N GLU A 185 28.85 -15.65 -22.39
CA GLU A 185 29.90 -14.90 -21.74
C GLU A 185 29.29 -14.35 -20.47
N GLU A 186 29.95 -14.67 -19.37
CA GLU A 186 29.71 -14.13 -18.04
C GLU A 186 29.71 -12.60 -18.14
N THR A 187 28.55 -12.01 -18.43
CA THR A 187 28.37 -10.57 -18.28
C THR A 187 28.32 -10.33 -16.79
N ASP A 188 29.43 -9.83 -16.26
CA ASP A 188 29.60 -9.19 -14.98
C ASP A 188 28.27 -8.82 -14.33
N THR A 189 28.07 -9.38 -13.12
CA THR A 189 26.97 -9.13 -12.19
C THR A 189 26.70 -7.64 -12.00
N GLN A 190 25.93 -7.01 -12.88
CA GLN A 190 25.32 -5.71 -12.62
C GLN A 190 23.94 -5.96 -12.02
N GLU A 191 23.90 -6.06 -10.70
CA GLU A 191 22.70 -6.20 -9.88
C GLU A 191 21.65 -5.13 -10.28
N GLY A 192 20.43 -5.56 -10.64
CA GLY A 192 19.31 -4.65 -10.96
C GLY A 192 18.95 -4.55 -12.44
N VAL A 193 17.93 -3.75 -12.74
CA VAL A 193 17.43 -3.44 -14.10
C VAL A 193 17.70 -1.97 -14.42
N GLU A 194 17.85 -1.61 -15.71
CA GLU A 194 17.98 -0.20 -16.12
C GLU A 194 16.73 0.62 -15.77
N SER A 195 16.92 1.70 -15.00
CA SER A 195 15.81 2.51 -14.47
C SER A 195 14.97 3.17 -15.56
N SER A 196 15.57 3.53 -16.70
CA SER A 196 14.88 4.12 -17.85
C SER A 196 13.91 3.15 -18.51
N VAL A 197 14.34 1.89 -18.70
CA VAL A 197 13.51 0.83 -19.29
C VAL A 197 12.38 0.45 -18.35
N LEU A 198 12.67 0.36 -17.05
CA LEU A 198 11.65 0.10 -16.03
C LEU A 198 10.60 1.24 -15.98
N LEU A 199 11.03 2.50 -16.07
CA LEU A 199 10.13 3.66 -16.08
C LEU A 199 9.16 3.61 -17.27
N GLU A 200 9.64 3.32 -18.48
CA GLU A 200 8.80 3.22 -19.69
C GLU A 200 7.71 2.14 -19.52
N CYS A 201 8.08 0.98 -18.98
CA CYS A 201 7.13 -0.09 -18.69
C CYS A 201 6.09 0.31 -17.62
N ILE A 202 6.52 1.01 -16.57
CA ILE A 202 5.62 1.48 -15.51
C ILE A 202 4.66 2.57 -16.03
N GLU A 203 5.12 3.48 -16.90
CA GLU A 203 4.25 4.50 -17.52
C GLU A 203 3.10 3.83 -18.29
N GLY A 204 3.40 2.81 -19.11
CA GLY A 204 2.39 2.02 -19.81
C GLY A 204 1.46 1.22 -18.88
N LEU A 205 1.94 0.83 -17.70
CA LEU A 205 1.13 0.17 -16.67
C LEU A 205 0.18 1.16 -15.98
N CYS A 206 0.65 2.35 -15.64
CA CYS A 206 -0.12 3.39 -14.97
C CYS A 206 -1.35 3.82 -15.78
N GLU A 207 -1.25 3.87 -17.12
CA GLU A 207 -2.40 4.12 -18.00
C GLU A 207 -3.56 3.12 -17.77
N ARG A 208 -3.24 1.88 -17.38
CA ARG A 208 -4.23 0.83 -17.09
C ARG A 208 -4.80 0.93 -15.67
N PHE A 209 -4.01 1.44 -14.71
CA PHE A 209 -4.37 1.51 -13.29
C PHE A 209 -5.12 2.81 -12.89
N LYS A 210 -5.29 3.77 -13.80
CA LYS A 210 -6.00 5.05 -13.57
C LYS A 210 -5.51 5.79 -12.31
N HIS A 211 -6.29 5.82 -11.22
CA HIS A 211 -5.94 6.53 -9.98
C HIS A 211 -5.37 5.62 -8.88
N LYS A 212 -5.06 4.36 -9.20
CA LYS A 212 -4.55 3.35 -8.24
C LYS A 212 -3.03 3.21 -8.28
N HIS A 213 -2.31 4.29 -8.55
CA HIS A 213 -0.86 4.29 -8.60
C HIS A 213 -0.30 5.60 -8.01
N PRO A 214 0.96 5.59 -7.52
CA PRO A 214 1.63 6.83 -7.12
C PRO A 214 1.71 7.83 -8.28
N PRO A 215 1.80 9.16 -8.01
CA PRO A 215 1.99 10.15 -9.06
C PRO A 215 3.18 9.81 -9.95
N LEU A 216 3.00 9.87 -11.28
CA LEU A 216 4.06 9.53 -12.25
C LEU A 216 5.32 10.39 -12.05
N SER A 217 5.15 11.66 -11.67
CA SER A 217 6.28 12.54 -11.33
C SER A 217 7.13 11.97 -10.19
N ALA A 218 6.50 11.42 -9.15
CA ALA A 218 7.21 10.83 -8.01
C ALA A 218 7.93 9.53 -8.39
N ILE A 219 7.30 8.69 -9.22
CA ILE A 219 7.93 7.45 -9.73
C ILE A 219 9.17 7.81 -10.58
N LYS A 220 9.04 8.82 -11.43
CA LYS A 220 10.14 9.32 -12.27
C LYS A 220 11.28 9.88 -11.43
N GLU A 221 10.99 10.71 -10.43
CA GLU A 221 11.99 11.24 -9.49
C GLU A 221 12.74 10.12 -8.76
N VAL A 222 12.03 9.06 -8.35
CA VAL A 222 12.64 7.87 -7.73
C VAL A 222 13.59 7.14 -8.69
N LEU A 223 13.17 6.92 -9.94
CA LEU A 223 13.94 6.15 -10.92
C LEU A 223 15.09 6.94 -11.56
N GLU A 224 14.99 8.27 -11.66
CA GLU A 224 16.06 9.13 -12.16
C GLU A 224 17.26 9.21 -11.21
N SER A 225 17.09 8.81 -9.96
CA SER A 225 18.15 8.85 -8.94
C SER A 225 19.31 7.88 -9.21
N SER A 226 19.08 6.80 -9.97
CA SER A 226 20.04 5.71 -10.20
C SER A 226 19.94 5.17 -11.62
N THR A 227 21.07 4.78 -12.23
CA THR A 227 21.07 4.20 -13.60
C THR A 227 20.50 2.78 -13.63
N ARG A 228 20.77 2.00 -12.57
CA ARG A 228 20.23 0.66 -12.35
C ARG A 228 19.63 0.59 -10.96
N ILE A 229 18.55 -0.17 -10.81
CA ILE A 229 17.84 -0.31 -9.54
C ILE A 229 17.41 -1.75 -9.31
N SER A 230 17.48 -2.21 -8.07
CA SER A 230 16.87 -3.47 -7.65
C SER A 230 15.39 -3.27 -7.32
N TYR A 231 14.57 -4.32 -7.40
CA TYR A 231 13.14 -4.22 -7.08
C TYR A 231 12.90 -3.66 -5.66
N TYR A 232 13.56 -4.23 -4.65
CA TYR A 232 13.43 -3.74 -3.27
C TYR A 232 14.08 -2.37 -3.06
N GLY A 233 15.12 -2.02 -3.82
CA GLY A 233 15.67 -0.66 -3.85
C GLY A 233 14.66 0.36 -4.37
N PHE A 234 13.92 0.01 -5.41
CA PHE A 234 12.81 0.81 -5.94
C PHE A 234 11.69 0.97 -4.91
N LEU A 235 11.22 -0.11 -4.29
CA LEU A 235 10.18 -0.04 -3.27
C LEU A 235 10.60 0.78 -2.05
N MET A 236 11.85 0.62 -1.60
CA MET A 236 12.41 1.41 -0.50
C MET A 236 12.46 2.90 -0.84
N ALA A 237 12.81 3.25 -2.08
CA ALA A 237 12.82 4.63 -2.54
C ALA A 237 11.40 5.22 -2.61
N LEU A 238 10.40 4.45 -3.08
CA LEU A 238 8.99 4.85 -3.02
C LEU A 238 8.53 5.10 -1.58
N ALA A 239 8.88 4.22 -0.64
CA ALA A 239 8.52 4.36 0.77
C ALA A 239 9.14 5.62 1.41
N LYS A 240 10.32 6.05 0.94
CA LYS A 240 11.00 7.27 1.41
C LYS A 240 10.49 8.55 0.77
N HIS A 241 9.77 8.47 -0.35
CA HIS A 241 9.31 9.63 -1.09
C HIS A 241 8.12 10.33 -0.41
N GLU A 242 8.34 11.55 0.10
CA GLU A 242 7.33 12.30 0.86
C GLU A 242 6.04 12.56 0.07
N GLY A 243 6.15 12.93 -1.19
CA GLY A 243 4.99 13.21 -2.06
C GLY A 243 4.06 12.01 -2.24
N ILE A 244 4.58 10.78 -2.16
CA ILE A 244 3.75 9.57 -2.29
C ILE A 244 2.97 9.35 -1.00
N SER A 245 3.64 9.43 0.16
CA SER A 245 2.97 9.31 1.46
C SER A 245 1.92 10.41 1.67
N GLN A 246 2.23 11.64 1.27
CA GLN A 246 1.28 12.75 1.32
C GLN A 246 0.08 12.53 0.39
N GLY A 247 0.30 11.95 -0.79
CA GLY A 247 -0.76 11.59 -1.73
C GLY A 247 -1.73 10.53 -1.18
N ILE A 248 -1.23 9.57 -0.40
CA ILE A 248 -2.06 8.58 0.31
C ILE A 248 -2.81 9.23 1.47
N GLY A 249 -2.15 10.15 2.20
CA GLY A 249 -2.75 10.92 3.29
C GLY A 249 -3.06 10.11 4.56
N ALA A 250 -2.53 8.88 4.68
CA ALA A 250 -2.77 8.01 5.84
C ALA A 250 -1.87 8.32 7.04
N LEU A 251 -0.64 8.81 6.78
CA LEU A 251 0.38 9.06 7.79
C LEU A 251 0.75 10.55 7.82
N PRO A 252 1.17 11.09 8.98
CA PRO A 252 1.80 12.41 9.04
C PRO A 252 3.16 12.41 8.32
N ASN A 253 3.80 13.58 8.24
CA ASN A 253 5.18 13.66 7.75
C ASN A 253 6.14 12.91 8.69
N ARG A 254 7.29 12.48 8.17
CA ARG A 254 8.32 11.73 8.93
C ARG A 254 8.78 12.46 10.20
N SER A 255 8.89 13.79 10.14
CA SER A 255 9.24 14.64 11.29
C SER A 255 8.21 14.58 12.42
N ASP A 256 6.94 14.37 12.07
CA ASP A 256 5.79 14.44 12.99
C ASP A 256 5.22 13.05 13.29
N LEU A 257 5.80 11.98 12.75
CA LEU A 257 5.32 10.60 12.88
C LEU A 257 5.12 10.17 14.33
N LEU A 258 5.98 10.65 15.22
CA LEU A 258 5.94 10.29 16.63
C LEU A 258 5.33 11.39 17.49
N ILE A 259 4.56 12.32 16.93
CA ILE A 259 4.00 13.46 17.67
C ILE A 259 2.47 13.43 17.54
N ASP A 260 1.77 13.17 18.66
CA ASP A 260 0.31 13.30 18.74
C ASP A 260 -0.06 13.89 20.10
N PRO A 261 -0.10 15.23 20.23
CA PRO A 261 -0.27 15.88 21.51
C PRO A 261 -1.59 15.55 22.21
N GLU A 262 -2.65 15.25 21.44
CA GLU A 262 -3.97 14.96 21.99
C GLU A 262 -3.96 13.58 22.66
N MET A 263 -3.50 12.56 21.93
CA MET A 263 -3.44 11.21 22.45
C MET A 263 -2.31 11.03 23.48
N ASP A 264 -1.23 11.81 23.39
CA ASP A 264 -0.18 11.83 24.42
C ASP A 264 -0.73 12.31 25.77
N GLN A 265 -1.55 13.37 25.75
CA GLN A 265 -2.23 13.86 26.95
C GLN A 265 -3.26 12.85 27.50
N GLU A 266 -3.94 12.09 26.65
CA GLU A 266 -4.84 11.04 27.11
C GLU A 266 -4.10 9.89 27.79
N LEU A 267 -2.94 9.48 27.24
CA LEU A 267 -2.11 8.44 27.84
C LEU A 267 -1.51 8.87 29.18
N GLU A 268 -1.13 10.15 29.34
CA GLU A 268 -0.65 10.69 30.62
C GLU A 268 -1.73 10.72 31.73
N ARG A 269 -3.02 10.61 31.36
CA ARG A 269 -4.14 10.58 32.31
C ARG A 269 -4.54 9.18 32.77
N LEU A 270 -3.99 8.12 32.17
CA LEU A 270 -4.23 6.70 32.51
C LEU A 270 -3.24 6.22 33.57
#